data_AF-A0A200JGK7-F1
#
_entry.id   AF-A0A200JGK7-F1
#
_cell.length_a   1.000
_cell.length_b   1.000
_cell.length_c   1.000
_cell.angle_alpha   90.00
_cell.angle_beta   90.00
_cell.angle_gamma   90.00
#
_symmetry.space_group_name_H-M   'P 1'
#
loop_
_entity.id
_entity.type
_entity.pdbx_description
1 polymer ?
#
loop_
_entity_poly.entity_id
_entity_poly.type
_entity_poly.pdbx_seq_one_letter_code
_entity_poly.pdbx_strand_id
1 'polypeptide(L)'
;MNNYLSLKLYLPIGSYDLSKLNDDLSYLVASKGEEYEGIGKGMIKISNFPVLSDSLGPFGSPISDSTRAMISLETKKAMLVVYSFDESPLDCRQ
;
A
#
# COMPACT_ATOMS: atom_id res chain seq x y z
N MET A 1 -2.28 11.93 -7.36
CA MET A 1 -2.65 10.88 -8.34
C MET A 1 -3.53 9.83 -7.71
N ASN A 2 -3.08 9.11 -6.67
CA ASN A 2 -3.82 8.01 -6.03
C ASN A 2 -5.28 8.35 -5.76
N ASN A 3 -5.55 9.41 -4.97
CA ASN A 3 -6.93 9.82 -4.65
C ASN A 3 -7.82 10.06 -5.89
N TYR A 4 -7.26 10.64 -6.95
CA TYR A 4 -8.01 10.88 -8.18
C TYR A 4 -8.37 9.56 -8.88
N LEU A 5 -7.40 8.66 -9.02
CA LEU A 5 -7.65 7.34 -9.61
C LEU A 5 -8.59 6.51 -8.74
N SER A 6 -8.46 6.57 -7.41
CA SER A 6 -9.35 5.86 -6.50
C SER A 6 -10.80 6.31 -6.64
N LEU A 7 -11.03 7.62 -6.82
CA LEU A 7 -12.37 8.16 -7.08
C LEU A 7 -12.92 7.78 -8.46
N LYS A 8 -12.04 7.63 -9.46
CA LYS A 8 -12.43 7.26 -10.83
C LYS A 8 -12.72 5.77 -10.98
N LEU A 9 -11.95 4.93 -10.31
CA LEU A 9 -12.00 3.48 -10.44
C LEU A 9 -12.77 2.81 -9.30
N TYR A 10 -13.15 3.57 -8.27
CA TYR A 10 -13.81 3.06 -7.07
C TYR A 10 -13.00 1.99 -6.31
N LEU A 11 -11.67 2.03 -6.45
CA LEU A 11 -10.74 1.08 -5.82
C LEU A 11 -9.64 1.82 -5.06
N PRO A 12 -9.20 1.34 -3.88
CA PRO A 12 -8.05 1.92 -3.21
C PRO A 12 -6.75 1.71 -4.01
N ILE A 13 -5.93 2.75 -4.08
CA ILE A 13 -4.67 2.74 -4.83
C ILE A 13 -3.55 3.29 -3.96
N GLY A 14 -2.48 2.50 -3.83
CA GLY A 14 -1.23 2.88 -3.18
C GLY A 14 -0.12 3.13 -4.20
N SER A 15 0.85 3.95 -3.83
CA SER A 15 2.04 4.20 -4.64
C SER A 15 3.29 4.16 -3.77
N TYR A 16 4.25 3.34 -4.14
CA TYR A 16 5.43 3.05 -3.34
C TYR A 16 6.71 3.31 -4.14
N ASP A 17 7.71 3.92 -3.50
CA ASP A 17 9.02 4.15 -4.10
C ASP A 17 9.83 2.86 -4.10
N LEU A 18 10.10 2.32 -5.28
CA LEU A 18 10.85 1.07 -5.43
C LEU A 18 12.30 1.18 -4.95
N SER A 19 12.86 2.38 -4.85
CA SER A 19 14.21 2.56 -4.29
C SER A 19 14.27 2.40 -2.77
N LYS A 20 13.11 2.37 -2.10
CA LYS A 20 12.97 2.22 -0.65
C LYS A 20 12.50 0.84 -0.21
N LEU A 21 12.36 -0.08 -1.17
CA LEU A 21 11.92 -1.44 -0.94
C LEU A 21 13.05 -2.41 -1.22
N ASN A 22 13.08 -3.50 -0.47
CA ASN A 22 13.92 -4.64 -0.79
C ASN A 22 13.20 -5.57 -1.77
N ASP A 23 13.98 -6.46 -2.40
CA ASP A 23 13.44 -7.57 -3.19
C ASP A 23 12.58 -8.50 -2.29
N ASP A 24 11.83 -9.41 -2.92
CA ASP A 24 10.90 -10.35 -2.27
C ASP A 24 9.67 -9.69 -1.61
N LEU A 25 8.95 -8.90 -2.40
CA LEU A 25 7.67 -8.33 -2.01
C LEU A 25 6.63 -9.42 -1.76
N SER A 26 5.93 -9.32 -0.63
CA SER A 26 4.91 -10.26 -0.19
C SER A 26 3.67 -9.52 0.30
N TYR A 27 2.51 -10.17 0.14
CA TYR A 27 1.22 -9.66 0.61
C TYR A 27 0.65 -10.66 1.60
N LEU A 28 0.56 -10.26 2.87
CA LEU A 28 0.28 -11.15 4.00
C LEU A 28 -0.56 -10.44 5.07
N VAL A 29 -1.08 -11.20 6.03
CA VAL A 29 -1.76 -10.63 7.20
C VAL A 29 -0.74 -10.32 8.28
N ALA A 30 -0.71 -9.06 8.72
CA ALA A 30 0.20 -8.60 9.75
C ALA A 30 -0.02 -9.32 11.09
N SER A 31 1.10 -9.62 11.75
CA SER A 31 1.13 -10.32 13.04
C SER A 31 0.60 -9.45 14.19
N LYS A 32 0.25 -10.09 15.30
CA LYS A 32 -0.21 -9.40 16.50
C LYS A 32 0.89 -8.48 17.05
N GLY A 33 0.53 -7.23 17.30
CA GLY A 33 1.44 -6.21 17.82
C GLY A 33 2.19 -5.42 16.76
N GLU A 34 2.06 -5.77 15.46
CA GLU A 34 2.71 -5.00 14.40
C GLU A 34 2.09 -3.61 14.23
N GLU A 35 2.98 -2.65 14.01
CA GLU A 35 2.70 -1.25 13.78
C GLU A 35 3.75 -0.65 12.84
N TYR A 36 3.37 0.42 12.12
CA TYR A 36 4.33 1.27 11.42
C TYR A 36 3.91 2.73 11.48
N GLU A 37 4.85 3.62 11.20
CA GLU A 37 4.55 5.03 11.00
C GLU A 37 3.83 5.24 9.67
N GLY A 38 2.60 5.73 9.73
CA GLY A 38 1.78 6.03 8.58
C GLY A 38 1.90 7.48 8.12
N ILE A 39 1.79 7.69 6.82
CA ILE A 39 1.90 9.03 6.21
C ILE A 39 0.84 9.97 6.79
N GLY A 40 1.29 10.99 7.51
CA GLY A 40 0.42 12.02 8.11
C GLY A 40 -0.46 11.52 9.27
N LYS A 41 -0.22 10.30 9.79
CA LYS A 41 -1.06 9.67 10.82
C LYS A 41 -0.29 9.21 12.07
N GLY A 42 1.04 9.29 12.07
CA GLY A 42 1.88 8.78 13.17
C GLY A 42 1.87 7.26 13.22
N MET A 43 2.08 6.67 14.39
CA MET A 43 2.10 5.21 14.55
C MET A 43 0.70 4.60 14.37
N ILE A 44 0.59 3.62 13.47
CA ILE A 44 -0.65 2.90 13.15
C ILE A 44 -0.49 1.43 13.50
N LYS A 45 -1.44 0.89 14.25
CA LYS A 45 -1.54 -0.56 14.48
C LYS A 45 -2.08 -1.24 13.23
N ILE A 46 -1.32 -2.19 12.70
CA ILE A 46 -1.68 -2.94 11.49
C ILE A 46 -1.98 -4.40 11.77
N SER A 47 -1.90 -4.84 13.02
CA SER A 47 -2.20 -6.21 13.43
C SER A 47 -3.53 -6.71 12.85
N ASN A 48 -3.51 -7.90 12.25
CA ASN A 48 -4.64 -8.57 11.59
C ASN A 48 -5.15 -7.90 10.30
N PHE A 49 -4.45 -6.90 9.75
CA PHE A 49 -4.76 -6.34 8.45
C PHE A 49 -3.84 -6.90 7.36
N PRO A 50 -4.34 -6.99 6.10
CA PRO A 50 -3.48 -7.30 4.98
C PRO A 50 -2.48 -6.16 4.74
N VAL A 51 -1.21 -6.51 4.59
CA VAL A 51 -0.10 -5.59 4.39
C VAL A 51 0.81 -6.07 3.28
N LEU A 52 1.39 -5.12 2.57
CA LEU A 52 2.56 -5.33 1.74
C LEU A 52 3.79 -5.31 2.63
N SER A 53 4.64 -6.31 2.49
CA SER A 53 5.88 -6.47 3.23
C SER A 53 7.03 -6.84 2.29
N ASP A 54 8.24 -6.48 2.68
CA ASP A 54 9.47 -7.02 2.14
C ASP A 54 10.29 -7.64 3.29
N SER A 55 11.57 -7.91 3.06
CA SER A 55 12.49 -8.43 4.08
C SER A 55 12.71 -7.51 5.31
N LEU A 56 12.39 -6.22 5.24
CA LEU A 56 12.43 -5.27 6.36
C LEU A 56 11.09 -5.13 7.10
N GLY A 57 10.06 -5.84 6.64
CA GLY A 57 8.72 -5.84 7.24
C GLY A 57 7.71 -5.02 6.44
N PRO A 58 6.60 -4.59 7.06
CA PRO A 58 5.47 -3.99 6.34
C PRO A 58 5.73 -2.54 5.90
N PHE A 59 5.31 -2.20 4.68
CA PHE A 59 5.45 -0.85 4.09
C PHE A 59 4.15 -0.24 3.55
N GLY A 60 3.11 -1.03 3.37
CA GLY A 60 1.86 -0.56 2.77
C GLY A 60 0.69 -1.41 3.19
N SER A 61 -0.52 -0.86 3.08
CA SER A 61 -1.76 -1.59 3.29
C SER A 61 -2.88 -0.91 2.50
N PRO A 62 -4.04 -1.58 2.33
CA PRO A 62 -5.22 -0.93 1.75
C PRO A 62 -5.79 0.22 2.59
N ILE A 63 -5.38 0.36 3.86
CA ILE A 63 -5.95 1.31 4.83
C ILE A 63 -5.09 2.57 4.95
N SER A 64 -3.77 2.39 4.97
CA SER A 64 -2.80 3.47 5.09
C SER A 64 -1.44 3.03 4.61
N ASP A 65 -0.70 3.92 3.97
CA ASP A 65 0.69 3.65 3.58
C ASP A 65 1.66 4.05 4.69
N SER A 66 2.80 3.36 4.77
CA SER A 66 3.89 3.72 5.68
C SER A 66 4.73 4.87 5.11
N THR A 67 5.32 5.68 5.97
CA THR A 67 6.36 6.65 5.60
C THR A 67 7.59 5.98 4.97
N ARG A 68 7.83 4.70 5.27
CA ARG A 68 9.00 3.93 4.81
C ARG A 68 9.13 3.90 3.29
N ALA A 69 8.04 3.62 2.57
CA ALA A 69 8.02 3.50 1.11
C ALA A 69 7.35 4.69 0.42
N MET A 70 7.21 5.82 1.12
CA MET A 70 6.55 7.02 0.62
C MET A 70 7.24 7.58 -0.63
N ILE A 71 6.46 7.95 -1.64
CA ILE A 71 6.92 8.67 -2.83
C ILE A 71 7.44 10.06 -2.45
N SER A 72 8.52 10.50 -3.08
CA SER A 72 9.07 11.86 -2.96
C SER A 72 9.41 12.46 -4.33
N LEU A 73 9.95 13.67 -4.36
CA LEU A 73 10.36 14.34 -5.61
C LEU A 73 11.54 13.64 -6.29
N GLU A 74 12.31 12.87 -5.53
CA GLU A 74 13.47 12.12 -5.97
C GLU A 74 13.08 10.78 -6.61
N THR A 75 11.88 10.27 -6.33
CA THR A 75 11.43 8.95 -6.81
C THR A 75 11.51 8.86 -8.33
N LYS A 76 12.25 7.86 -8.82
CA LYS A 76 12.42 7.59 -10.26
C LYS A 76 11.64 6.38 -10.75
N LYS A 77 11.34 5.44 -9.85
CA LYS A 77 10.59 4.23 -10.14
C LYS A 77 9.56 4.03 -9.05
N ALA A 78 8.29 3.98 -9.43
CA ALA A 78 7.19 3.78 -8.51
C ALA A 78 6.45 2.48 -8.84
N MET A 79 6.06 1.75 -7.82
CA MET A 79 5.09 0.67 -7.92
C MET A 79 3.71 1.22 -7.56
N LEU A 80 2.74 1.02 -8.45
CA LEU A 80 1.33 1.27 -8.14
C LEU A 80 0.68 -0.05 -7.74
N VAL A 81 -0.08 -0.03 -6.66
CA VAL A 81 -0.86 -1.18 -6.20
C VAL A 81 -2.32 -0.80 -6.19
N VAL A 82 -3.14 -1.60 -6.86
CA VAL A 82 -4.60 -1.47 -6.87
C VAL A 82 -5.17 -2.58 -6.01
N TYR A 83 -5.91 -2.22 -4.98
CA TYR A 83 -6.54 -3.19 -4.08
C TYR A 83 -7.95 -3.46 -4.58
N SER A 84 -8.24 -4.71 -4.96
CA SER A 84 -9.59 -5.19 -5.30
C SER A 84 -10.07 -6.16 -4.23
N PHE A 85 -11.32 -6.00 -3.81
CA PHE A 85 -11.96 -6.85 -2.81
C PHE A 85 -13.12 -7.68 -3.39
N ASP A 86 -13.44 -7.47 -4.66
CA ASP A 86 -14.45 -8.25 -5.38
C ASP A 86 -13.84 -9.49 -6.03
N GLU A 87 -14.61 -10.58 -6.06
CA GLU A 87 -14.28 -11.81 -6.78
C GLU A 87 -14.51 -11.70 -8.31
N SER A 88 -15.18 -10.63 -8.78
CA SER A 88 -15.47 -10.45 -10.20
C SER A 88 -14.42 -9.57 -10.89
N PRO A 89 -13.90 -9.96 -12.07
CA PRO A 89 -13.01 -9.12 -12.83
C PRO A 89 -13.82 -7.95 -13.40
N LEU A 90 -13.62 -6.75 -12.85
CA LEU A 90 -14.00 -5.44 -13.41
C LEU A 90 -15.16 -5.52 -14.42
N ASP A 91 -16.39 -5.65 -13.95
CA ASP A 91 -17.55 -5.28 -14.77
C ASP A 91 -17.58 -3.74 -14.80
N CYS A 92 -16.65 -3.19 -15.59
CA CYS A 92 -16.51 -1.78 -15.91
C CYS A 92 -17.72 -1.39 -16.76
N ARG A 93 -18.90 -1.30 -16.16
CA ARG A 93 -20.10 -0.84 -16.86
C ARG A 93 -19.95 0.64 -17.17
N GLN A 94 -20.18 0.91 -18.45
CA GLN A 94 -20.16 2.18 -19.17
C GLN A 94 -21.10 3.23 -18.56
#